data_AF-A0A938WDT9-F1
#
_entry.id   AF-A0A938WDT9-F1
#
_cell.length_a   1.000
_cell.length_b   1.000
_cell.length_c   1.000
_cell.angle_alpha   90.00
_cell.angle_beta   90.00
_cell.angle_gamma   90.00
#
_symmetry.space_group_name_H-M   'P 1'
#
loop_
_entity.id
_entity.type
_entity.pdbx_description
1 polymer ?
#
loop_
_entity_poly.entity_id
_entity_poly.type
_entity_poly.pdbx_seq_one_letter_code
_entity_poly.pdbx_strand_id
1 'polypeptide(L)'
;MSPAAFLAKVEAARTSPAAPVPRAIELKPGAHLRLVLSASVAYAVLALLSGLSGPRDTALAELWLPAGLSAALALRIGLWAVPIPVLGTLLSQPSTAALFSPSVLVVGLTHACATALMAALAPWWMRGQDLLATLRNLLAFLAAAALTALLSTLMAALVLPELRDWSLQGDALGWWGSEIAGVIVLAPALLCWIGRPAAPRLRELQRPEFLLLLLGCLLAALTINLGVIKVLALRPLTLLLPLTLWGALRFSPAAATTANVVLA
;
A
#
# COMPACT_ATOMS: atom_id res chain seq x y z
N MET A 1 12.67 10.77 32.50
CA MET A 1 12.11 12.01 31.90
C MET A 1 10.91 12.41 32.76
N SER A 2 10.82 13.64 33.24
CA SER A 2 9.69 14.03 34.11
C SER A 2 8.38 14.15 33.31
N PRO A 3 7.21 13.90 33.92
CA PRO A 3 5.91 14.08 33.26
C PRO A 3 5.74 15.49 32.66
N ALA A 4 6.27 16.50 33.35
CA ALA A 4 6.27 17.89 32.88
C ALA A 4 7.10 18.08 31.60
N ALA A 5 8.28 17.44 31.52
CA ALA A 5 9.11 17.50 30.31
C ALA A 5 8.48 16.77 29.12
N PHE A 6 7.69 15.72 29.36
CA PHE A 6 6.91 15.05 28.31
C PHE A 6 5.77 15.94 27.81
N LEU A 7 4.99 16.54 28.72
CA LEU A 7 3.87 17.43 28.38
C LEU A 7 4.33 18.67 27.62
N ALA A 8 5.41 19.32 28.07
CA ALA A 8 5.98 20.47 27.37
C ALA A 8 6.44 20.12 25.93
N LYS A 9 6.94 18.90 25.72
CA LYS A 9 7.35 18.42 24.39
C LYS A 9 6.14 18.13 23.49
N VAL A 10 5.03 17.66 24.07
CA VAL A 10 3.75 17.45 23.37
C VAL A 10 3.10 18.78 23.00
N GLU A 11 3.13 19.78 23.89
CA GLU A 11 2.62 21.13 23.61
C GLU A 11 3.45 21.86 22.56
N ALA A 12 4.78 21.79 22.63
CA ALA A 12 5.66 22.35 21.60
C ALA A 12 5.45 21.69 20.22
N ALA A 13 5.14 20.39 20.18
CA ALA A 13 4.81 19.70 18.93
C ALA A 13 3.43 20.08 18.38
N ARG A 14 2.49 20.52 19.22
CA ARG A 14 1.16 21.00 18.82
C ARG A 14 1.18 22.43 18.26
N THR A 15 2.05 23.28 18.78
CA THR A 15 2.11 24.71 18.41
C THR A 15 3.07 25.02 17.28
N SER A 16 3.93 24.07 16.90
CA SER A 16 4.74 24.22 15.68
C SER A 16 3.80 24.29 14.48
N PRO A 17 3.74 25.43 13.75
CA PRO A 17 2.95 25.51 12.53
C PRO A 17 3.44 24.38 11.62
N ALA A 18 2.51 23.51 11.21
CA ALA A 18 2.82 22.44 10.28
C ALA A 18 3.47 23.11 9.07
N ALA A 19 4.75 22.78 8.81
CA ALA A 19 5.46 23.31 7.66
C ALA A 19 4.56 23.13 6.43
N PRO A 20 4.37 24.17 5.59
CA PRO A 20 3.51 24.06 4.42
C PRO A 20 3.93 22.82 3.64
N VAL A 21 2.99 21.88 3.55
CA VAL A 21 3.24 20.58 2.93
C VAL A 21 3.58 20.85 1.46
N PRO A 22 4.76 20.43 0.96
CA PRO A 22 5.13 20.70 -0.41
C PRO A 22 4.04 20.15 -1.33
N ARG A 23 3.56 21.01 -2.25
CA ARG A 23 2.66 20.61 -3.34
C ARG A 23 3.29 19.43 -4.12
N ALA A 24 2.46 18.73 -4.88
CA ALA A 24 2.90 17.67 -5.81
C ALA A 24 4.27 18.03 -6.40
N ILE A 25 5.24 17.12 -6.28
CA ILE A 25 6.62 17.41 -6.63
C ILE A 25 6.63 17.88 -8.08
N GLU A 26 6.94 19.16 -8.32
CA GLU A 26 7.12 19.71 -9.66
C GLU A 26 8.40 19.08 -10.22
N LEU A 27 8.23 17.99 -10.96
CA LEU A 27 9.31 17.35 -11.68
C LEU A 27 9.42 18.00 -13.06
N LYS A 28 10.65 18.02 -13.60
CA LYS A 28 10.84 18.37 -15.01
C LYS A 28 10.05 17.37 -15.89
N PRO A 29 9.52 17.78 -17.06
CA PRO A 29 8.72 16.88 -17.92
C PRO A 29 9.37 15.52 -18.21
N GLY A 30 10.67 15.48 -18.51
CA GLY A 30 11.41 14.23 -18.74
C GLY A 30 11.68 13.38 -17.48
N ALA A 31 11.48 13.93 -16.29
CA ALA A 31 11.53 13.17 -15.04
C ALA A 31 10.18 12.49 -14.74
N HIS A 32 9.05 13.11 -15.10
CA HIS A 32 7.73 12.47 -15.01
C HIS A 32 7.66 11.20 -15.86
N LEU A 33 8.08 11.27 -17.14
CA LEU A 33 8.07 10.10 -18.01
C LEU A 33 8.92 8.95 -17.46
N ARG A 34 10.16 9.23 -17.03
CA ARG A 34 11.03 8.20 -16.44
C ARG A 34 10.44 7.57 -15.19
N LEU A 35 9.80 8.37 -14.33
CA LEU A 35 9.12 7.88 -13.14
C LEU A 35 7.92 6.99 -13.49
N VAL A 36 7.09 7.39 -14.46
CA VAL A 36 5.95 6.59 -14.91
C VAL A 36 6.42 5.26 -15.48
N LEU A 37 7.46 5.26 -16.31
CA LEU A 37 8.01 4.03 -16.89
C LEU A 37 8.61 3.10 -15.82
N SER A 38 9.45 3.63 -14.91
CA SER A 38 10.03 2.80 -13.85
C SER A 38 8.98 2.28 -12.88
N ALA A 39 7.97 3.10 -12.54
CA ALA A 39 6.86 2.68 -11.71
C ALA A 39 5.96 1.64 -12.40
N SER A 40 5.80 1.69 -13.72
CA SER A 40 5.05 0.68 -14.47
C SER A 40 5.76 -0.68 -14.46
N VAL A 41 7.10 -0.69 -14.56
CA VAL A 41 7.90 -1.90 -14.38
C VAL A 41 7.77 -2.43 -12.95
N ALA A 42 7.87 -1.55 -11.95
CA ALA A 42 7.67 -1.94 -10.55
C ALA A 42 6.26 -2.49 -10.30
N TYR A 43 5.24 -1.88 -10.89
CA TYR A 43 3.85 -2.36 -10.83
C TYR A 43 3.75 -3.77 -11.40
N ALA A 44 4.32 -4.02 -12.57
CA ALA A 44 4.31 -5.34 -13.20
C ALA A 44 5.01 -6.40 -12.34
N VAL A 45 6.18 -6.08 -11.77
CA VAL A 45 6.89 -6.98 -10.86
C VAL A 45 6.05 -7.28 -9.61
N LEU A 46 5.43 -6.27 -9.00
CA LEU A 46 4.54 -6.47 -7.85
C LEU A 46 3.30 -7.28 -8.22
N ALA A 47 2.80 -7.17 -9.44
CA ALA A 47 1.65 -7.95 -9.91
C ALA A 47 2.03 -9.42 -10.04
N LEU A 48 3.21 -9.71 -10.60
CA LEU A 48 3.76 -11.06 -10.66
C LEU A 48 3.98 -11.64 -9.26
N LEU A 49 4.55 -10.87 -8.33
CA LEU A 49 4.76 -11.30 -6.95
C LEU A 49 3.44 -11.58 -6.22
N SER A 50 2.43 -10.73 -6.44
CA SER A 50 1.08 -10.93 -5.88
C SER A 50 0.41 -12.19 -6.44
N GLY A 51 0.70 -12.55 -7.69
CA GLY A 51 0.26 -13.80 -8.30
C GLY A 51 0.91 -15.05 -7.70
N LEU A 52 2.06 -14.92 -7.00
CA LEU A 52 2.71 -16.04 -6.33
C LEU A 52 2.13 -16.36 -4.94
N SER A 53 1.43 -15.41 -4.32
CA SER A 53 0.92 -15.54 -2.94
C SER A 53 -0.52 -16.05 -2.83
N GLY A 54 -1.26 -16.15 -3.94
CA GLY A 54 -2.65 -16.66 -3.92
C GLY A 54 -2.75 -18.19 -3.83
N PRO A 55 -3.86 -18.73 -3.30
CA PRO A 55 -4.19 -20.16 -3.44
C PRO A 55 -4.17 -20.55 -4.91
N ARG A 56 -3.52 -21.69 -5.24
CA ARG A 56 -3.37 -22.14 -6.64
C ARG A 56 -4.70 -22.37 -7.36
N ASP A 57 -5.78 -22.53 -6.60
CA ASP A 57 -7.11 -22.83 -7.10
C ASP A 57 -7.96 -21.58 -7.34
N THR A 58 -7.49 -20.39 -6.94
CA THR A 58 -8.19 -19.12 -7.13
C THR A 58 -7.38 -18.20 -8.04
N ALA A 59 -8.03 -17.59 -9.03
CA ALA A 59 -7.40 -16.60 -9.91
C ALA A 59 -7.11 -15.25 -9.21
N LEU A 60 -7.45 -15.12 -7.91
CA LEU A 60 -7.34 -13.90 -7.13
C LEU A 60 -6.12 -13.96 -6.22
N ALA A 61 -5.26 -12.94 -6.33
CA ALA A 61 -4.21 -12.71 -5.34
C ALA A 61 -4.86 -12.32 -3.99
N GLU A 62 -4.37 -12.86 -2.87
CA GLU A 62 -4.81 -12.45 -1.54
C GLU A 62 -4.39 -11.00 -1.20
N LEU A 63 -3.25 -10.59 -1.75
CA LEU A 63 -2.65 -9.27 -1.55
C LEU A 63 -2.24 -8.66 -2.88
N TRP A 64 -3.00 -7.68 -3.38
CA TRP A 64 -2.67 -7.01 -4.63
C TRP A 64 -1.74 -5.81 -4.40
N LEU A 65 -0.45 -6.09 -4.19
CA LEU A 65 0.59 -5.09 -3.96
C LEU A 65 0.63 -3.94 -4.99
N PRO A 66 0.34 -4.15 -6.29
CA PRO A 66 0.31 -3.06 -7.26
C PRO A 66 -0.65 -1.92 -6.90
N ALA A 67 -1.78 -2.22 -6.25
CA ALA A 67 -2.72 -1.19 -5.80
C ALA A 67 -2.07 -0.22 -4.80
N GLY A 68 -1.24 -0.73 -3.88
CA GLY A 68 -0.53 0.11 -2.92
C GLY A 68 0.56 0.97 -3.53
N LEU A 69 1.27 0.48 -4.55
CA LEU A 69 2.21 1.29 -5.31
C LEU A 69 1.48 2.45 -6.00
N SER A 70 0.39 2.15 -6.72
CA SER A 70 -0.39 3.16 -7.43
C SER A 70 -1.03 4.17 -6.50
N ALA A 71 -1.55 3.76 -5.35
CA ALA A 71 -2.10 4.67 -4.35
C ALA A 71 -1.03 5.60 -3.75
N ALA A 72 0.16 5.07 -3.44
CA ALA A 72 1.27 5.89 -2.95
C ALA A 72 1.71 6.94 -3.98
N LEU A 73 1.80 6.55 -5.26
CA LEU A 73 2.18 7.45 -6.33
C LEU A 73 1.06 8.45 -6.65
N ALA A 74 -0.20 8.04 -6.64
CA ALA A 74 -1.36 8.93 -6.78
C ALA A 74 -1.33 10.05 -5.74
N LEU A 75 -1.00 9.73 -4.48
CA LEU A 75 -0.86 10.72 -3.40
C LEU A 75 0.36 11.63 -3.54
N ARG A 76 1.41 11.20 -4.25
CA ARG A 76 2.68 11.94 -4.39
C ARG A 76 2.77 12.80 -5.64
N ILE A 77 2.36 12.26 -6.78
CA ILE A 77 2.46 12.89 -8.10
C ILE A 77 1.10 13.15 -8.74
N GLY A 78 0.00 12.86 -8.04
CA GLY A 78 -1.36 13.16 -8.49
C GLY A 78 -1.77 12.32 -9.70
N LEU A 79 -2.45 12.96 -10.64
CA LEU A 79 -2.97 12.32 -11.86
C LEU A 79 -1.86 11.81 -12.80
N TRP A 80 -0.60 12.20 -12.60
CA TRP A 80 0.52 11.61 -13.34
C TRP A 80 0.73 10.13 -13.03
N ALA A 81 0.17 9.61 -11.94
CA ALA A 81 0.22 8.18 -11.63
C ALA A 81 -0.77 7.33 -12.46
N VAL A 82 -1.77 7.95 -13.10
CA VAL A 82 -2.87 7.25 -13.78
C VAL A 82 -2.41 6.32 -14.92
N PRO A 83 -1.37 6.62 -15.71
CA PRO A 83 -0.89 5.69 -16.74
C PRO A 83 -0.24 4.43 -16.18
N ILE A 84 0.19 4.43 -14.91
CA ILE A 84 1.02 3.36 -14.31
C ILE A 84 0.29 2.02 -14.27
N PRO A 85 -0.96 1.91 -13.76
CA PRO A 85 -1.68 0.64 -13.77
C PRO A 85 -1.91 0.09 -15.18
N VAL A 86 -2.22 0.94 -16.16
CA VAL A 86 -2.44 0.47 -17.56
C VAL A 86 -1.15 -0.16 -18.09
N LEU A 87 -0.04 0.58 -18.03
CA LEU A 87 1.24 0.09 -18.54
C LEU A 87 1.76 -1.09 -17.73
N GLY A 88 1.61 -1.06 -16.41
CA GLY A 88 2.03 -2.13 -15.52
C GLY A 88 1.25 -3.43 -15.73
N THR A 89 -0.07 -3.36 -15.91
CA THR A 89 -0.91 -4.52 -16.22
C THR A 89 -0.60 -5.13 -17.58
N LEU A 90 -0.22 -4.31 -18.56
CA LEU A 90 0.29 -4.81 -19.85
C LEU A 90 1.63 -5.52 -19.65
N LEU A 91 2.58 -4.88 -18.97
CA LEU A 91 3.92 -5.43 -18.74
C LEU A 91 3.94 -6.71 -17.88
N SER A 92 2.90 -6.96 -17.08
CA SER A 92 2.81 -8.20 -16.29
C SER A 92 2.32 -9.42 -17.09
N GLN A 93 1.91 -9.24 -18.36
CA GLN A 93 1.42 -10.35 -19.15
C GLN A 93 2.58 -11.23 -19.67
N PRO A 94 2.48 -12.57 -19.54
CA PRO A 94 3.55 -13.48 -19.93
C PRO A 94 3.68 -13.66 -21.45
N SER A 95 2.66 -13.26 -22.24
CA SER A 95 2.65 -13.45 -23.68
C SER A 95 2.20 -12.19 -24.43
N THR A 96 2.75 -12.00 -25.63
CA THR A 96 2.38 -10.90 -26.53
C THR A 96 0.94 -10.98 -27.01
N ALA A 97 0.37 -12.19 -27.12
CA ALA A 97 -1.02 -12.39 -27.45
C ALA A 97 -1.97 -11.90 -26.33
N ALA A 98 -1.57 -12.03 -25.07
CA ALA A 98 -2.34 -11.56 -23.92
C ALA A 98 -2.29 -10.03 -23.75
N LEU A 99 -1.25 -9.35 -24.24
CA LEU A 99 -1.09 -7.90 -24.14
C LEU A 99 -2.30 -7.12 -24.67
N PHE A 100 -2.93 -7.63 -25.72
CA PHE A 100 -4.07 -6.96 -26.36
C PHE A 100 -5.39 -7.64 -26.10
N SER A 101 -5.45 -8.53 -25.10
CA SER A 101 -6.72 -9.07 -24.64
C SER A 101 -7.60 -7.91 -24.13
N PRO A 102 -8.87 -7.82 -24.54
CA PRO A 102 -9.81 -6.84 -24.02
C PRO A 102 -9.86 -6.85 -22.48
N SER A 103 -9.76 -8.04 -21.87
CA SER A 103 -9.78 -8.19 -20.41
C SER A 103 -8.60 -7.49 -19.72
N VAL A 104 -7.39 -7.64 -20.24
CA VAL A 104 -6.17 -7.01 -19.71
C VAL A 104 -6.25 -5.49 -19.78
N LEU A 105 -6.72 -4.96 -20.92
CA LEU A 105 -6.91 -3.52 -21.10
C LEU A 105 -7.95 -2.96 -20.14
N VAL A 106 -9.08 -3.65 -19.99
CA VAL A 106 -10.15 -3.24 -19.08
C VAL A 106 -9.65 -3.25 -17.63
N VAL A 107 -8.96 -4.30 -17.17
CA VAL A 107 -8.37 -4.35 -15.82
C VAL A 107 -7.37 -3.21 -15.60
N GLY A 108 -6.50 -2.94 -16.58
CA GLY A 108 -5.58 -1.79 -16.51
C GLY A 108 -6.33 -0.46 -16.36
N LEU A 109 -7.41 -0.28 -17.11
CA LEU A 109 -8.24 0.93 -17.07
C LEU A 109 -9.02 1.08 -15.75
N THR A 110 -9.59 0.00 -15.21
CA THR A 110 -10.32 0.06 -13.92
C THR A 110 -9.38 0.43 -12.77
N HIS A 111 -8.14 -0.10 -12.76
CA HIS A 111 -7.14 0.31 -11.78
C HIS A 111 -6.64 1.75 -12.01
N ALA A 112 -6.56 2.21 -13.26
CA ALA A 112 -6.23 3.60 -13.56
C ALA A 112 -7.30 4.58 -13.08
N CYS A 113 -8.58 4.23 -13.24
CA CYS A 113 -9.69 4.97 -12.66
C CYS A 113 -9.62 5.01 -11.13
N ALA A 114 -9.35 3.88 -10.48
CA ALA A 114 -9.15 3.81 -9.03
C ALA A 114 -7.97 4.69 -8.57
N THR A 115 -6.88 4.71 -9.34
CA THR A 115 -5.69 5.54 -9.08
C THR A 115 -6.00 7.03 -9.24
N ALA A 116 -6.75 7.42 -10.28
CA ALA A 116 -7.21 8.79 -10.48
C ALA A 116 -8.11 9.26 -9.33
N LEU A 117 -9.02 8.38 -8.90
CA LEU A 117 -9.92 8.68 -7.80
C LEU A 117 -9.18 8.78 -6.46
N MET A 118 -8.18 7.93 -6.20
CA MET A 118 -7.30 8.06 -5.04
C MET A 118 -6.56 9.41 -5.05
N ALA A 119 -6.01 9.82 -6.20
CA ALA A 119 -5.34 11.12 -6.35
C ALA A 119 -6.28 12.31 -6.08
N ALA A 120 -7.57 12.17 -6.36
CA ALA A 120 -8.56 13.24 -6.17
C ALA A 120 -9.17 13.25 -4.76
N LEU A 121 -9.66 12.11 -4.28
CA LEU A 121 -10.43 12.01 -3.03
C LEU A 121 -9.56 12.07 -1.79
N ALA A 122 -8.44 11.33 -1.77
CA ALA A 122 -7.68 11.17 -0.54
C ALA A 122 -7.08 12.49 -0.05
N PRO A 123 -6.46 13.35 -0.89
CA PRO A 123 -5.99 14.66 -0.45
C PRO A 123 -7.13 15.56 0.06
N TRP A 124 -8.30 15.48 -0.56
CA TRP A 124 -9.47 16.26 -0.16
C TRP A 124 -9.99 15.84 1.23
N TRP A 125 -10.11 14.54 1.50
CA TRP A 125 -10.56 14.04 2.80
C TRP A 125 -9.53 14.20 3.91
N MET A 126 -8.25 13.92 3.61
CA MET A 126 -7.15 14.06 4.56
C MET A 126 -6.93 15.52 4.98
N ARG A 127 -7.31 16.51 4.16
CA ARG A 127 -6.95 17.94 4.37
C ARG A 127 -5.43 18.12 4.55
N GLY A 128 -4.64 17.34 3.81
CA GLY A 128 -3.18 17.30 3.87
C GLY A 128 -2.62 16.08 3.12
N GLN A 129 -1.29 15.96 2.98
CA GLN A 129 -0.66 14.82 2.29
C GLN A 129 -0.01 13.79 3.24
N ASP A 130 0.11 14.10 4.53
CA ASP A 130 0.66 13.16 5.50
C ASP A 130 -0.46 12.28 6.09
N LEU A 131 -0.50 11.03 5.65
CA LEU A 131 -1.49 10.04 6.09
C LEU A 131 -1.38 9.72 7.60
N LEU A 132 -0.18 9.82 8.18
CA LEU A 132 0.11 9.47 9.57
C LEU A 132 0.14 10.69 10.49
N ALA A 133 -0.16 11.89 9.99
CA ALA A 133 -0.16 13.09 10.81
C ALA A 133 -1.30 13.10 11.85
N THR A 134 -2.46 12.57 11.49
CA THR A 134 -3.63 12.51 12.38
C THR A 134 -4.43 11.22 12.16
N LEU A 135 -5.16 10.77 13.19
CA LEU A 135 -6.10 9.65 13.06
C LEU A 135 -7.15 9.93 11.97
N ARG A 136 -7.60 11.18 11.85
CA ARG A 136 -8.53 11.60 10.80
C ARG A 136 -7.95 11.38 9.40
N ASN A 137 -6.66 11.67 9.19
CA ASN A 137 -6.01 11.45 7.89
C ASN A 137 -5.88 9.95 7.59
N LEU A 138 -5.56 9.15 8.59
CA LEU A 138 -5.53 7.69 8.45
C LEU A 138 -6.91 7.15 8.09
N LEU A 139 -7.96 7.52 8.83
CA LEU A 139 -9.33 7.07 8.53
C LEU A 139 -9.81 7.56 7.16
N ALA A 140 -9.49 8.79 6.78
CA ALA A 140 -9.77 9.34 5.46
C ALA A 140 -9.07 8.54 4.34
N PHE A 141 -7.80 8.19 4.53
CA PHE A 141 -7.04 7.36 3.61
C PHE A 141 -7.64 5.96 3.49
N LEU A 142 -7.99 5.33 4.60
CA LEU A 142 -8.64 4.00 4.62
C LEU A 142 -10.00 4.03 3.92
N ALA A 143 -10.80 5.07 4.14
CA ALA A 143 -12.07 5.26 3.44
C ALA A 143 -11.86 5.47 1.93
N ALA A 144 -10.83 6.22 1.53
CA ALA A 144 -10.48 6.41 0.13
C ALA A 144 -10.07 5.09 -0.51
N ALA A 145 -9.20 4.32 0.14
CA ALA A 145 -8.77 3.00 -0.31
C ALA A 145 -9.95 2.05 -0.51
N ALA A 146 -10.85 1.97 0.48
CA ALA A 146 -12.02 1.12 0.42
C ALA A 146 -12.97 1.49 -0.72
N LEU A 147 -13.21 2.79 -0.92
CA LEU A 147 -14.09 3.28 -1.98
C LEU A 147 -13.46 3.10 -3.37
N THR A 148 -12.17 3.38 -3.54
CA THR A 148 -11.48 3.20 -4.83
C THR A 148 -11.44 1.75 -5.24
N ALA A 149 -11.21 0.83 -4.28
CA ALA A 149 -11.24 -0.60 -4.55
C ALA A 149 -12.64 -1.08 -4.91
N LEU A 150 -13.67 -0.59 -4.21
CA LEU A 150 -15.06 -0.96 -4.49
C LEU A 150 -15.46 -0.55 -5.90
N LEU A 151 -15.12 0.68 -6.29
CA LEU A 151 -15.40 1.19 -7.62
C LEU A 151 -14.61 0.45 -8.69
N SER A 152 -13.34 0.12 -8.46
CA SER A 152 -12.56 -0.70 -9.40
C SER A 152 -13.22 -2.06 -9.65
N THR A 153 -13.63 -2.73 -8.57
CA THR A 153 -14.31 -4.02 -8.61
C THR A 153 -15.65 -3.94 -9.35
N LEU A 154 -16.48 -2.94 -9.03
CA LEU A 154 -17.77 -2.73 -9.70
C LEU A 154 -17.60 -2.39 -11.19
N MET A 155 -16.64 -1.54 -11.53
CA MET A 155 -16.34 -1.21 -12.93
C MET A 155 -15.87 -2.44 -13.71
N ALA A 156 -15.00 -3.25 -13.10
CA ALA A 156 -14.56 -4.50 -13.72
C ALA A 156 -15.74 -5.45 -13.95
N ALA A 157 -16.61 -5.65 -12.95
CA ALA A 157 -17.80 -6.49 -13.06
C ALA A 157 -18.82 -6.02 -14.10
N LEU A 158 -18.93 -4.70 -14.32
CA LEU A 158 -19.84 -4.13 -15.32
C LEU A 158 -19.32 -4.29 -16.76
N VAL A 159 -18.01 -4.31 -16.95
CA VAL A 159 -17.39 -4.30 -18.29
C VAL A 159 -16.95 -5.69 -18.73
N LEU A 160 -16.56 -6.56 -17.79
CA LEU A 160 -16.06 -7.91 -18.08
C LEU A 160 -17.18 -8.94 -17.89
N PRO A 161 -17.67 -9.57 -18.98
CA PRO A 161 -18.72 -10.58 -18.89
C PRO A 161 -18.34 -11.76 -17.99
N GLU A 162 -17.06 -12.13 -17.97
CA GLU A 162 -16.51 -13.21 -17.14
C GLU A 162 -16.67 -12.96 -15.64
N LEU A 163 -16.78 -11.69 -15.23
CA LEU A 163 -16.90 -11.27 -13.83
C LEU A 163 -18.37 -11.11 -13.40
N ARG A 164 -19.33 -11.29 -14.32
CA ARG A 164 -20.75 -11.04 -14.03
C ARG A 164 -21.37 -12.08 -13.11
N ASP A 165 -20.84 -13.29 -13.15
CA ASP A 165 -21.28 -14.42 -12.31
C ASP A 165 -20.55 -14.46 -10.96
N TRP A 166 -19.72 -13.46 -10.66
CA TRP A 166 -18.99 -13.39 -9.40
C TRP A 166 -19.92 -13.27 -8.23
N SER A 167 -19.71 -14.15 -7.25
CA SER A 167 -20.44 -14.08 -6.01
C SER A 167 -20.00 -12.84 -5.21
N LEU A 168 -20.97 -12.06 -4.72
CA LEU A 168 -20.67 -10.92 -3.83
C LEU A 168 -19.95 -11.34 -2.54
N GLN A 169 -20.15 -12.59 -2.10
CA GLN A 169 -19.58 -13.13 -0.86
C GLN A 169 -18.23 -13.82 -1.05
N GLY A 170 -17.83 -14.10 -2.30
CA GLY A 170 -16.59 -14.80 -2.64
C GLY A 170 -15.68 -13.92 -3.49
N ASP A 171 -15.81 -14.01 -4.81
CA ASP A 171 -14.84 -13.48 -5.76
C ASP A 171 -14.75 -11.95 -5.73
N ALA A 172 -15.91 -11.28 -5.70
CA ALA A 172 -15.94 -9.81 -5.66
C ALA A 172 -15.39 -9.27 -4.33
N LEU A 173 -15.71 -9.95 -3.21
CA LEU A 173 -15.17 -9.58 -1.90
C LEU A 173 -13.67 -9.87 -1.81
N GLY A 174 -13.20 -10.96 -2.43
CA GLY A 174 -11.79 -11.34 -2.52
C GLY A 174 -10.97 -10.33 -3.31
N TRP A 175 -11.44 -9.93 -4.50
CA TRP A 175 -10.79 -8.88 -5.30
C TRP A 175 -10.77 -7.54 -4.55
N TRP A 176 -11.92 -7.11 -4.03
CA TRP A 176 -12.03 -5.87 -3.28
C TRP A 176 -11.11 -5.85 -2.05
N GLY A 177 -11.11 -6.95 -1.30
CA GLY A 177 -10.30 -7.13 -0.10
C GLY A 177 -8.80 -7.12 -0.42
N SER A 178 -8.38 -7.77 -1.51
CA SER A 178 -6.97 -7.86 -1.88
C SER A 178 -6.40 -6.52 -2.34
N GLU A 179 -7.20 -5.69 -3.04
CA GLU A 179 -6.83 -4.32 -3.38
C GLU A 179 -6.66 -3.45 -2.13
N ILE A 180 -7.61 -3.50 -1.21
CA ILE A 180 -7.53 -2.75 0.06
C ILE A 180 -6.30 -3.19 0.84
N ALA A 181 -6.08 -4.49 0.97
CA ALA A 181 -4.93 -5.04 1.68
C ALA A 181 -3.62 -4.52 1.06
N GLY A 182 -3.50 -4.56 -0.28
CA GLY A 182 -2.35 -4.03 -1.00
C GLY A 182 -2.11 -2.54 -0.71
N VAL A 183 -3.18 -1.73 -0.70
CA VAL A 183 -3.11 -0.31 -0.38
C VAL A 183 -2.69 -0.06 1.06
N ILE A 184 -3.28 -0.76 2.04
CA ILE A 184 -2.98 -0.57 3.46
C ILE A 184 -1.58 -1.03 3.82
N VAL A 185 -1.09 -2.10 3.19
CA VAL A 185 0.23 -2.67 3.47
C VAL A 185 1.33 -1.84 2.82
N LEU A 186 1.26 -1.63 1.50
CA LEU A 186 2.40 -1.09 0.76
C LEU A 186 2.41 0.43 0.70
N ALA A 187 1.25 1.09 0.56
CA ALA A 187 1.23 2.53 0.33
C ALA A 187 1.81 3.35 1.51
N PRO A 188 1.47 3.06 2.79
CA PRO A 188 2.05 3.77 3.92
C PRO A 188 3.57 3.60 4.03
N ALA A 189 4.09 2.42 3.70
CA ALA A 189 5.53 2.16 3.68
C ALA A 189 6.20 3.06 2.63
N LEU A 190 5.73 3.01 1.38
CA LEU A 190 6.27 3.86 0.32
C LEU A 190 6.16 5.34 0.65
N LEU A 191 5.03 5.80 1.17
CA LEU A 191 4.82 7.22 1.52
C LEU A 191 5.75 7.67 2.65
N CYS A 192 6.03 6.82 3.63
CA CYS A 192 6.99 7.11 4.70
C CYS A 192 8.42 7.20 4.17
N TRP A 193 8.82 6.32 3.25
CA TRP A 193 10.16 6.30 2.67
C TRP A 193 10.41 7.40 1.64
N ILE A 194 9.39 7.77 0.85
CA ILE A 194 9.53 8.70 -0.28
C ILE A 194 9.52 10.16 0.17
N GLY A 195 8.76 10.54 1.20
CA GLY A 195 8.60 11.97 1.48
C GLY A 195 8.42 12.35 2.93
N ARG A 196 8.96 11.56 3.84
CA ARG A 196 9.55 12.13 5.04
C ARG A 196 11.05 12.21 4.76
N PRO A 197 11.73 13.37 4.93
CA PRO A 197 13.18 13.37 4.92
C PRO A 197 13.58 12.26 5.87
N ALA A 198 14.44 11.34 5.42
CA ALA A 198 15.00 10.31 6.26
C ALA A 198 15.56 11.07 7.47
N ALA A 199 14.78 11.12 8.55
CA ALA A 199 15.22 11.82 9.73
C ALA A 199 16.59 11.22 10.05
N PRO A 200 17.50 11.95 10.71
CA PRO A 200 18.82 11.42 11.07
C PRO A 200 18.81 10.07 11.85
N ARG A 201 17.63 9.50 12.14
CA ARG A 201 17.32 8.25 12.81
C ARG A 201 17.60 6.94 12.05
N LEU A 202 17.85 6.94 10.73
CA LEU A 202 18.43 5.74 10.09
C LEU A 202 19.90 5.54 10.50
N ARG A 203 20.59 6.60 10.97
CA ARG A 203 21.93 6.49 11.58
C ARG A 203 21.89 6.10 13.05
N GLU A 204 20.78 6.34 13.74
CA GLU A 204 20.51 5.84 15.11
C GLU A 204 19.73 4.52 15.12
N LEU A 205 19.58 3.87 13.96
CA LEU A 205 19.18 2.47 13.94
C LEU A 205 20.17 1.73 14.82
N GLN A 206 19.67 1.21 15.93
CA GLN A 206 20.14 -0.03 16.48
C GLN A 206 19.88 -1.10 15.41
N ARG A 207 20.67 -1.06 14.32
CA ARG A 207 20.59 -1.95 13.16
C ARG A 207 20.38 -3.40 13.58
N PRO A 208 21.07 -3.94 14.60
CA PRO A 208 20.76 -5.28 15.09
C PRO A 208 19.32 -5.44 15.60
N GLU A 209 18.76 -4.49 16.36
CA GLU A 209 17.37 -4.56 16.84
C GLU A 209 16.35 -4.50 15.70
N PHE A 210 16.58 -3.67 14.68
CA PHE A 210 15.68 -3.60 13.52
C PHE A 210 15.78 -4.87 12.65
N LEU A 211 16.99 -5.40 12.44
CA LEU A 211 17.18 -6.68 11.75
C LEU A 211 16.54 -7.83 12.55
N LEU A 212 16.63 -7.79 13.87
CA LEU A 212 15.97 -8.77 14.75
C LEU A 212 14.44 -8.66 14.66
N LEU A 213 13.88 -7.44 14.58
CA LEU A 213 12.46 -7.23 14.31
C LEU A 213 12.07 -7.85 12.98
N LEU A 214 12.78 -7.52 11.89
CA LEU A 214 12.47 -8.05 10.56
C LEU A 214 12.60 -9.57 10.50
N LEU A 215 13.62 -10.13 11.14
CA LEU A 215 13.79 -11.58 11.25
C LEU A 215 12.65 -12.21 12.05
N GLY A 216 12.25 -11.61 13.17
CA GLY A 216 11.11 -12.04 13.96
C GLY A 216 9.80 -12.01 13.18
N CYS A 217 9.55 -10.93 12.42
CA CYS A 217 8.41 -10.80 11.51
C CYS A 217 8.44 -11.87 10.42
N LEU A 218 9.58 -12.09 9.77
CA LEU A 218 9.72 -13.09 8.73
C LEU A 218 9.47 -14.51 9.28
N LEU A 219 10.07 -14.85 10.43
CA LEU A 219 9.88 -16.13 11.08
C LEU A 219 8.41 -16.31 11.52
N ALA A 220 7.78 -15.27 12.04
CA ALA A 220 6.36 -15.27 12.37
C ALA A 220 5.50 -15.59 11.14
N ALA A 221 5.70 -14.84 10.05
CA ALA A 221 4.98 -15.03 8.80
C ALA A 221 5.19 -16.44 8.23
N LEU A 222 6.42 -16.96 8.22
CA LEU A 222 6.74 -18.32 7.78
C LEU A 222 6.07 -19.37 8.67
N THR A 223 6.10 -19.20 9.99
CA THR A 223 5.50 -20.16 10.94
C THR A 223 3.99 -20.27 10.76
N ILE A 224 3.33 -19.14 10.49
CA ILE A 224 1.89 -19.07 10.23
C ILE A 224 1.57 -19.73 8.88
N ASN A 225 2.25 -19.33 7.80
CA ASN A 225 2.01 -19.83 6.45
C ASN A 225 2.34 -21.31 6.27
N LEU A 226 3.41 -21.80 6.90
CA LEU A 226 3.78 -23.22 6.87
C LEU A 226 2.93 -24.09 7.82
N GLY A 227 2.02 -23.49 8.59
CA GLY A 227 1.16 -24.21 9.52
C GLY A 227 1.91 -24.95 10.63
N VAL A 228 3.16 -24.57 10.92
CA VAL A 228 4.03 -25.21 11.91
C VAL A 228 3.36 -25.21 13.30
N ILE A 229 2.61 -24.15 13.60
CA ILE A 229 1.82 -24.04 14.82
C ILE A 229 0.36 -23.77 14.44
N LYS A 230 -0.45 -24.84 14.40
CA LYS A 230 -1.88 -24.80 13.98
C LYS A 230 -2.73 -23.77 14.73
N VAL A 231 -2.48 -23.58 16.04
CA VAL A 231 -3.19 -22.57 16.86
C VAL A 231 -2.89 -21.14 16.38
N LEU A 232 -1.67 -20.88 15.90
CA LEU A 232 -1.28 -19.56 15.43
C LEU A 232 -1.78 -19.27 14.01
N ALA A 233 -1.95 -20.30 13.18
CA ALA A 233 -2.66 -20.16 11.90
C ALA A 233 -4.13 -19.73 12.10
N LEU A 234 -4.78 -20.20 13.18
CA LEU A 234 -6.16 -19.81 13.52
C LEU A 234 -6.26 -18.42 14.17
N ARG A 235 -5.17 -17.90 14.76
CA ARG A 235 -5.13 -16.63 15.49
C ARG A 235 -3.81 -15.88 15.24
N PRO A 236 -3.53 -15.48 14.00
CA PRO A 236 -2.23 -14.88 13.64
C PRO A 236 -1.95 -13.61 14.45
N LEU A 237 -2.99 -12.83 14.76
CA LEU A 237 -2.89 -11.60 15.53
C LEU A 237 -2.24 -11.78 16.92
N THR A 238 -2.39 -12.93 17.58
CA THR A 238 -1.79 -13.12 18.92
C THR A 238 -0.26 -13.11 18.91
N LEU A 239 0.36 -13.49 17.78
CA LEU A 239 1.81 -13.47 17.62
C LEU A 239 2.30 -12.18 16.92
N LEU A 240 1.49 -11.62 16.02
CA LEU A 240 1.85 -10.43 15.26
C LEU A 240 1.69 -9.12 16.06
N LEU A 241 0.71 -9.06 16.97
CA LEU A 241 0.40 -7.83 17.70
C LEU A 241 1.53 -7.37 18.64
N PRO A 242 2.20 -8.24 19.41
CA PRO A 242 3.37 -7.82 20.19
C PRO A 242 4.52 -7.29 19.33
N LEU A 243 4.81 -7.93 18.19
CA LEU A 243 5.88 -7.52 17.28
C LEU A 243 5.59 -6.17 16.63
N THR A 244 4.36 -5.98 16.15
CA THR A 244 3.94 -4.72 15.51
C THR A 244 3.86 -3.57 16.51
N LEU A 245 3.38 -3.81 17.74
CA LEU A 245 3.40 -2.82 18.82
C LEU A 245 4.82 -2.47 19.23
N TRP A 246 5.69 -3.46 19.43
CA TRP A 246 7.10 -3.20 19.74
C TRP A 246 7.77 -2.40 18.62
N GLY A 247 7.52 -2.78 17.37
CA GLY A 247 7.98 -2.06 16.17
C GLY A 247 7.56 -0.60 16.15
N ALA A 248 6.27 -0.34 16.41
CA ALA A 248 5.67 0.99 16.41
C ALA A 248 6.12 1.88 17.58
N LEU A 249 6.37 1.30 18.76
CA LEU A 249 6.82 2.03 19.95
C LEU A 249 8.32 2.34 19.90
N ARG A 250 9.12 1.45 19.30
CA ARG A 250 10.59 1.52 19.33
C ARG A 250 11.18 2.23 18.11
N PHE A 251 10.60 2.04 16.93
CA PHE A 251 11.18 2.53 15.68
C PHE A 251 10.36 3.64 15.03
N SER A 252 10.92 4.23 13.97
CA SER A 252 10.22 5.25 13.19
C SER A 252 9.03 4.66 12.44
N PRO A 253 8.06 5.51 12.01
CA PRO A 253 6.95 5.04 11.17
C PRO A 253 7.37 4.31 9.89
N ALA A 254 8.51 4.68 9.29
CA ALA A 254 9.05 3.98 8.12
C ALA A 254 9.48 2.54 8.45
N ALA A 255 10.12 2.33 9.60
CA ALA A 255 10.50 1.01 10.07
C ALA A 255 9.28 0.15 10.45
N ALA A 256 8.31 0.73 11.16
CA ALA A 256 7.08 0.04 11.55
C ALA A 256 6.25 -0.40 10.33
N THR A 257 6.10 0.48 9.34
CA THR A 257 5.40 0.15 8.08
C THR A 257 6.17 -0.89 7.25
N THR A 258 7.50 -0.89 7.28
CA THR A 258 8.31 -1.95 6.65
C THR A 258 8.10 -3.30 7.31
N ALA A 259 8.04 -3.34 8.65
CA ALA A 259 7.72 -4.57 9.38
C ALA A 259 6.33 -5.12 9.00
N ASN A 260 5.33 -4.24 8.85
CA ASN A 260 4.00 -4.65 8.36
C ASN A 260 4.04 -5.24 6.94
N VAL A 261 4.87 -4.70 6.04
CA VAL A 261 5.06 -5.28 4.70
C VAL A 261 5.68 -6.68 4.75
N VAL A 262 6.60 -6.93 5.69
CA VAL A 262 7.20 -8.27 5.86
C VAL A 262 6.23 -9.28 6.47
N LEU A 263 5.26 -8.79 7.26
CA LEU A 263 4.26 -9.64 7.90
C LEU A 263 3.09 -10.02 6.99
N ALA A 264 2.78 -9.17 6.02
CA ALA A 264 1.73 -9.37 5.03
C ALA A 264 2.18 -10.36 3.94
#